data_AF-A0A6G3T5Q2-F1
#
_entry.id   AF-A0A6G3T5Q2-F1
#
_cell.length_a   1.000
_cell.length_b   1.000
_cell.length_c   1.000
_cell.angle_alpha   90.00
_cell.angle_beta   90.00
_cell.angle_gamma   90.00
#
_symmetry.space_group_name_H-M   'P 1'
#
loop_
_entity.id
_entity.type
_entity.pdbx_description
1 polymer ?
#
loop_
_entity_poly.entity_id
_entity_poly.type
_entity_poly.pdbx_seq_one_letter_code
_entity_poly.pdbx_strand_id
1 'polypeptide(L)' 'MGVIRRHELTDQEWELLAPLIPRAATGRPRVAHRQVINGMVYKIRTGISWRDLPERYGPWPTGPVRPVPRAAR' A
#
# COMPACT_ATOMS: atom_id res chain seq x y z
N MET A 1 -7.19 11.45 -17.02
CA MET A 1 -6.55 12.60 -16.34
C MET A 1 -6.88 12.54 -14.86
N GLY A 2 -6.10 11.78 -14.08
CA GLY A 2 -6.37 11.58 -12.65
C GLY A 2 -5.98 12.82 -11.85
N VAL A 3 -6.85 13.28 -10.97
CA VAL A 3 -6.57 14.39 -10.05
C VAL A 3 -5.45 13.96 -9.10
N ILE A 4 -4.22 14.44 -9.33
CA ILE A 4 -3.08 14.18 -8.44
C ILE A 4 -3.28 15.00 -7.17
N ARG A 5 -3.43 14.34 -6.03
CA ARG A 5 -3.51 15.02 -4.73
C ARG A 5 -2.10 15.42 -4.27
N ARG A 6 -1.99 16.53 -3.53
CA ARG A 6 -0.73 17.12 -3.00
C ARG A 6 0.22 16.13 -2.31
N HIS A 7 -0.31 15.00 -1.83
CA HIS A 7 0.41 14.00 -1.05
C HIS A 7 0.42 12.61 -1.69
N GLU A 8 0.14 12.49 -2.99
CA GLU A 8 0.19 11.24 -3.75
C GLU A 8 1.34 11.28 -4.78
N LEU A 9 1.78 10.11 -5.23
CA LEU A 9 2.76 9.98 -6.30
C LEU A 9 2.13 10.32 -7.64
N THR A 10 2.84 11.12 -8.42
CA THR A 10 2.56 11.34 -9.84
C THR A 10 2.71 10.03 -10.63
N ASP A 11 2.11 9.98 -11.82
CA ASP A 11 2.26 8.81 -12.70
C ASP A 11 3.73 8.57 -13.07
N GLN A 12 4.50 9.62 -13.30
CA GLN A 12 5.93 9.53 -13.61
C GLN A 12 6.77 8.99 -12.44
N GLU A 13 6.55 9.50 -11.22
CA GLU A 13 7.23 8.96 -10.03
C GLU A 13 6.83 7.50 -9.79
N TRP A 14 5.56 7.17 -10.05
CA TRP A 14 5.08 5.79 -9.96
C TRP A 14 5.75 4.88 -10.98
N GLU A 15 5.93 5.31 -12.23
CA GLU A 15 6.61 4.51 -13.27
C GLU A 15 8.07 4.22 -12.94
N LEU A 16 8.77 5.15 -12.28
CA LEU A 16 10.14 4.94 -11.81
C LEU A 16 10.21 3.95 -10.64
N LEU A 17 9.21 3.97 -9.76
CA LEU A 17 9.21 3.21 -8.51
C LEU A 17 8.61 1.81 -8.68
N ALA A 18 7.58 1.66 -9.51
CA ALA A 18 6.88 0.41 -9.80
C ALA A 18 7.79 -0.80 -10.12
N PRO A 19 8.83 -0.69 -10.99
CA PRO A 19 9.70 -1.82 -11.32
C PRO A 19 10.60 -2.24 -10.15
N LEU A 20 10.84 -1.36 -9.17
CA LEU A 20 11.65 -1.66 -7.99
C LEU A 20 10.87 -2.42 -6.91
N ILE A 21 9.54 -2.44 -7.01
CA ILE A 21 8.72 -3.12 -6.02
C ILE A 21 8.73 -4.62 -6.32
N PRO A 22 9.19 -5.48 -5.39
CA PRO A 22 9.21 -6.92 -5.62
C PRO A 22 7.78 -7.42 -5.82
N ARG A 23 7.53 -8.04 -6.97
CA ARG A 23 6.30 -8.80 -7.21
C ARG A 23 6.31 -9.99 -6.27
N ALA A 24 5.24 -10.16 -5.49
CA ALA A 24 5.14 -11.33 -4.63
C ALA A 24 5.12 -12.59 -5.51
N ALA A 25 6.10 -13.47 -5.34
CA ALA A 25 6.19 -14.74 -6.06
C ALA A 25 5.11 -15.75 -5.59
N THR A 26 4.66 -15.61 -4.34
CA THR A 26 3.67 -16.49 -3.69
C THR A 26 2.82 -15.68 -2.71
N GLY A 27 1.52 -15.99 -2.60
CA GLY A 27 0.60 -15.42 -1.60
C GLY A 27 -0.62 -14.68 -2.16
N ARG A 28 -1.39 -14.02 -1.28
CA ARG A 28 -2.61 -13.26 -1.66
C ARG A 28 -2.22 -12.09 -2.57
N PRO A 29 -2.92 -11.86 -3.70
CA PRO A 29 -2.67 -10.68 -4.53
C PRO A 29 -2.78 -9.43 -3.65
N ARG A 30 -1.68 -8.67 -3.58
CA ARG A 30 -1.62 -7.45 -2.77
C ARG A 30 -2.62 -6.45 -3.33
N VAL A 31 -3.33 -5.76 -2.43
CA VAL A 31 -4.10 -4.55 -2.77
C VAL A 31 -3.18 -3.63 -3.57
N ALA A 32 -3.72 -3.00 -4.63
CA ALA A 32 -3.00 -2.22 -5.62
C ALA A 32 -1.78 -1.50 -5.02
N HIS A 33 -0.56 -1.89 -5.44
CA HIS A 33 0.70 -1.44 -4.82
C HIS A 33 0.79 0.09 -4.71
N ARG A 34 0.15 0.80 -5.66
CA ARG A 34 0.08 2.25 -5.70
C ARG A 34 -0.71 2.87 -4.55
N GLN A 35 -1.81 2.26 -4.11
CA GLN A 35 -2.61 2.80 -3.00
C GLN A 35 -1.85 2.75 -1.68
N VAL A 36 -1.19 1.62 -1.39
CA VAL A 36 -0.40 1.44 -0.16
C VAL A 36 0.77 2.42 -0.12
N ILE A 37 1.47 2.58 -1.24
CA ILE A 37 2.60 3.50 -1.35
C ILE A 37 2.13 4.95 -1.26
N ASN A 38 1.01 5.30 -1.90
CA ASN A 38 0.41 6.62 -1.73
C ASN A 38 0.02 6.88 -0.26
N GLY A 39 -0.46 5.88 0.47
CA GLY A 39 -0.71 5.97 1.91
C GLY A 39 0.57 6.22 2.73
N MET A 40 1.68 5.54 2.39
CA MET A 40 2.99 5.77 3.00
C MET A 40 3.49 7.19 2.74
N VAL A 41 3.43 7.65 1.48
CA VAL A 41 3.85 9.00 1.10
C VAL A 41 3.00 10.05 1.80
N TYR A 42 1.69 9.83 1.88
CA TYR A 42 0.77 10.69 2.62
C TYR A 42 1.18 10.82 4.08
N LYS A 43 1.39 9.68 4.77
CA LYS A 43 1.84 9.66 6.16
C LYS A 43 3.15 10.43 6.35
N ILE A 44 4.15 10.19 5.51
CA ILE A 44 5.46 10.84 5.62
C ILE A 44 5.34 12.36 5.42
N ARG A 45 4.53 12.81 4.46
CA ARG A 45 4.36 14.25 4.15
C ARG A 45 3.48 14.99 5.15
N THR A 46 2.55 14.31 5.81
CA THR A 46 1.57 14.95 6.73
C THR A 46 1.87 14.70 8.21
N GLY A 47 2.71 13.71 8.53
CA GLY A 47 3.09 13.36 9.90
C GLY A 47 2.00 12.63 10.71
N ILE A 48 0.87 12.28 10.11
CA ILE A 48 -0.25 11.68 10.84
C ILE A 48 0.04 10.23 11.28
N SER A 49 -0.70 9.76 12.28
CA SER A 49 -0.71 8.34 12.63
C SER A 49 -1.29 7.54 11.48
N TRP A 50 -0.89 6.28 11.36
CA TRP A 50 -1.56 5.34 10.46
C TRP A 50 -3.08 5.29 10.74
N ARG A 51 -3.52 5.49 12.00
CA ARG A 51 -4.95 5.48 12.44
C ARG A 51 -5.80 6.56 11.80
N ASP A 52 -5.16 7.65 11.43
CA ASP A 52 -5.85 8.80 10.86
C ASP A 52 -5.72 8.83 9.33
N LEU A 53 -5.16 7.77 8.74
CA LEU A 53 -4.93 7.70 7.30
C LEU A 53 -6.29 7.65 6.57
N PRO A 54 -6.49 8.48 5.53
CA PRO A 54 -7.73 8.45 4.77
C PRO A 54 -8.04 7.07 4.19
N GLU A 55 -9.30 6.63 4.32
CA GLU A 55 -9.78 5.30 3.93
C GLU A 55 -9.54 4.96 2.44
N ARG A 56 -9.42 6.00 1.60
CA ARG A 56 -9.10 5.89 0.16
C ARG A 56 -7.76 5.20 -0.15
N TYR A 57 -6.84 5.10 0.82
CA TYR A 57 -5.57 4.39 0.67
C TYR A 57 -5.70 2.87 0.94
N GLY A 58 -6.93 2.41 1.19
CA GLY A 58 -7.26 1.03 1.47
C GLY A 58 -7.06 0.66 2.93
N PRO A 59 -7.56 -0.53 3.34
CA PRO A 59 -7.35 -1.02 4.69
C PRO A 59 -5.85 -1.24 4.91
N TRP A 60 -5.26 -0.47 5.82
CA TRP A 60 -3.96 -0.85 6.34
C TRP A 60 -4.14 -2.16 7.13
N PRO A 61 -3.22 -3.13 7.00
CA PRO A 61 -3.25 -4.35 7.82
C PRO A 61 -3.16 -4.05 9.32
N THR A 62 -4.30 -3.90 9.97
CA THR A 62 -4.45 -3.80 11.43
C THR A 62 -4.49 -5.20 12.05
N GLY A 63 -3.33 -5.89 12.06
CA GLY A 63 -3.11 -7.09 12.86
C GLY A 63 -3.94 -8.34 12.48
N PRO A 64 -3.84 -9.38 13.33
CA PRO A 64 -2.90 -10.48 13.13
C PRO A 64 -3.22 -11.27 11.85
N VAL A 65 -2.16 -11.71 11.15
CA VAL A 65 -2.30 -12.68 10.06
C VAL A 65 -3.09 -13.89 10.56
N ARG A 66 -4.19 -14.22 9.87
CA ARG A 66 -4.99 -15.41 10.16
C ARG A 66 -4.04 -16.61 10.15
N PRO A 67 -4.01 -17.48 11.17
CA PRO A 67 -3.11 -18.62 11.17
C PRO A 67 -3.40 -19.45 9.93
N VAL A 68 -2.37 -19.65 9.10
CA VAL A 68 -2.43 -20.64 8.02
C VAL A 68 -2.60 -21.99 8.70
N PRO A 69 -3.70 -22.73 8.45
CA PRO A 69 -3.84 -24.06 9.01
C PRO A 69 -2.65 -24.88 8.52
N ARG A 70 -1.81 -25.32 9.47
CA ARG A 70 -0.72 -26.24 9.20
C ARG A 70 -1.40 -27.50 8.67
N ALA A 71 -1.26 -27.74 7.36
CA ALA A 71 -1.80 -28.93 6.71
C ALA A 71 -1.38 -30.14 7.55
N ALA A 72 -2.38 -30.94 7.93
CA ALA A 72 -2.19 -32.16 8.66
C ALA A 72 -1.37 -33.14 7.81
N ARG A 73 -0.32 -33.69 8.43
CA ARG A 73 0.46 -34.89 8.10
C ARG A 73 0.84 -35.15 6.65
#